data_AF-A0A8J6B4I4-F1
#
_entry.id   AF-A0A8J6B4I4-F1
#
_cell.length_a   1.000
_cell.length_b   1.000
_cell.length_c   1.000
_cell.angle_alpha   90.00
_cell.angle_beta   90.00
_cell.angle_gamma   90.00
#
_symmetry.space_group_name_H-M   'P 1'
#
loop_
_entity.id
_entity.type
_entity.pdbx_description
1 polymer ?
#
loop_
_entity_poly.entity_id
_entity_poly.type
_entity_poly.pdbx_seq_one_letter_code
_entity_poly.pdbx_strand_id
1 'polypeptide(L)'
;MFLIDVHSTRSTTPFTLDDAVATYARLMDMRTEGCVEMTFAERKRVHNLKYFTFVEQQGKTVEELNAQWYDRNYWQRELGMADALNVRIAEFNKHILAGKTVAEFLKEHSH
;
A
#
# COMPACT_ATOMS: atom_id res chain seq x y z
N MET A 1 1.29 11.89 18.57
CA MET A 1 1.39 10.63 17.79
C MET A 1 0.01 10.38 17.20
N PHE A 2 -0.28 11.00 16.05
CA PHE A 2 -1.56 10.84 15.37
C PHE A 2 -1.47 9.56 14.52
N LEU A 3 -1.97 8.47 15.10
CA LEU A 3 -2.33 7.28 14.35
C LEU A 3 -3.50 7.68 13.44
N ILE A 4 -3.26 7.70 12.13
CA ILE A 4 -4.36 7.68 11.16
C ILE A 4 -5.08 6.36 11.39
N ASP A 5 -6.30 6.45 11.90
CA ASP A 5 -7.14 5.30 12.20
C ASP A 5 -7.54 4.62 10.88
N VAL A 6 -6.98 3.44 10.60
CA VAL A 6 -7.30 2.60 9.43
C VAL A 6 -8.58 1.79 9.70
N HIS A 7 -9.57 2.35 10.40
CA HIS A 7 -10.80 1.62 10.78
C HIS A 7 -12.00 1.78 9.82
N SER A 8 -11.89 2.38 8.63
CA SER A 8 -13.12 2.71 7.87
C SER A 8 -13.10 2.63 6.34
N THR A 9 -12.37 1.70 5.69
CA THR A 9 -12.44 1.63 4.21
C THR A 9 -12.56 0.25 3.56
N ARG A 10 -12.91 -0.79 4.30
CA ARG A 10 -13.46 -2.00 3.67
C ARG A 10 -14.74 -2.41 4.37
N SER A 11 -15.81 -1.67 4.11
CA SER A 11 -17.14 -2.22 4.30
C SER A 11 -17.26 -3.45 3.39
N THR A 12 -17.78 -4.55 3.94
CA THR A 12 -18.14 -5.74 3.15
C THR A 12 -19.38 -5.50 2.28
N THR A 13 -19.94 -4.28 2.33
CA THR A 13 -21.08 -3.86 1.52
C THR A 13 -20.62 -3.39 0.14
N PRO A 14 -21.40 -3.67 -0.93
CA PRO A 14 -21.11 -3.13 -2.25
C PRO A 14 -20.98 -1.61 -2.20
N PHE A 15 -20.03 -1.05 -2.95
CA PHE A 15 -19.84 0.39 -3.05
C PHE A 15 -21.10 1.05 -3.60
N THR A 16 -21.70 1.94 -2.81
CA THR A 16 -22.99 2.56 -3.10
C THR A 16 -22.84 3.95 -3.70
N LEU A 17 -23.95 4.52 -4.18
CA LEU A 17 -24.00 5.92 -4.63
C LEU A 17 -23.65 6.90 -3.49
N ASP A 18 -24.10 6.61 -2.28
CA ASP A 18 -23.82 7.46 -1.11
C ASP A 18 -22.32 7.42 -0.75
N ASP A 19 -21.67 6.26 -0.87
CA ASP A 19 -20.22 6.13 -0.72
C ASP A 19 -19.46 6.95 -1.78
N ALA A 20 -19.97 6.98 -3.01
CA ALA A 20 -19.41 7.77 -4.10
C ALA A 20 -19.52 9.28 -3.81
N VAL A 21 -20.68 9.75 -3.34
CA VAL A 21 -20.89 11.15 -2.96
C VAL A 21 -19.98 11.56 -1.80
N ALA A 22 -19.88 10.72 -0.76
CA ALA A 22 -19.00 10.98 0.37
C ALA A 22 -17.52 11.01 -0.04
N THR A 23 -17.10 10.10 -0.92
CA THR A 23 -15.74 10.05 -1.45
C THR A 23 -15.44 11.29 -2.30
N TYR A 24 -16.37 11.69 -3.16
CA TYR A 24 -16.24 12.90 -3.97
C TYR A 24 -16.09 14.15 -3.10
N ALA A 25 -16.91 14.29 -2.05
CA ALA A 25 -16.80 15.39 -1.11
C ALA A 25 -15.41 15.43 -0.43
N ARG A 26 -14.87 14.27 -0.01
CA ARG A 26 -13.51 14.18 0.55
C ARG A 26 -12.42 14.55 -0.44
N LEU A 27 -12.57 14.16 -1.72
CA LEU A 27 -11.61 14.52 -2.77
C LEU A 27 -11.60 16.03 -3.01
N MET A 28 -12.77 16.68 -2.94
CA MET A 28 -12.88 18.13 -3.08
C MET A 28 -12.29 18.90 -1.88
N ASP A 29 -12.24 18.28 -0.71
CA ASP A 29 -11.64 18.85 0.50
C ASP A 29 -10.13 18.58 0.62
N MET A 30 -9.51 17.90 -0.37
CA MET A 30 -8.07 17.69 -0.35
C MET A 30 -7.32 19.02 -0.54
N ARG A 31 -6.45 19.34 0.42
CA ARG A 31 -5.61 20.55 0.40
C ARG A 31 -4.13 20.20 0.28
N THR A 32 -3.33 21.17 -0.13
CA THR A 32 -1.88 21.04 -0.31
C THR A 32 -1.09 21.42 0.95
N GLU A 33 -1.73 21.50 2.12
CA GLU A 33 -1.10 21.92 3.38
C GLU A 33 0.01 20.97 3.85
N GLY A 34 -0.05 19.69 3.44
CA GLY A 34 1.02 18.71 3.64
C GLY A 34 2.01 18.61 2.47
N CYS A 35 1.84 19.41 1.41
CA CYS A 35 2.71 19.38 0.23
C CYS A 35 3.81 20.42 0.37
N VAL A 36 5.02 20.04 -0.04
CA VAL A 36 6.16 20.96 -0.15
C VAL A 36 6.51 21.12 -1.62
N GLU A 37 6.41 22.35 -2.12
CA GLU A 37 6.87 22.69 -3.46
C GLU A 37 8.40 22.69 -3.49
N MET A 38 8.96 21.75 -4.24
CA MET A 38 10.41 21.54 -4.31
C MET A 38 11.01 22.26 -5.51
N THR A 39 12.16 22.91 -5.32
CA THR A 39 13.05 23.36 -6.39
C THR A 39 13.59 22.18 -7.20
N PHE A 40 14.16 22.45 -8.38
CA PHE A 40 14.77 21.40 -9.21
C PHE A 40 15.86 20.61 -8.48
N ALA A 41 16.70 21.30 -7.69
CA ALA A 41 17.77 20.66 -6.93
C ALA A 41 17.22 19.74 -5.83
N GLU A 42 16.13 20.13 -5.16
CA GLU A 42 15.47 19.32 -4.14
C GLU A 42 14.81 18.08 -4.74
N ARG A 43 14.12 18.23 -5.88
CA ARG A 43 13.57 17.08 -6.62
C ARG A 43 14.66 16.09 -7.01
N LYS A 44 15.81 16.57 -7.46
CA LYS A 44 16.96 15.71 -7.79
C LYS A 44 17.54 14.99 -6.56
N ARG A 45 17.58 15.66 -5.40
CA ARG A 45 17.98 15.02 -4.14
C ARG A 45 17.03 13.89 -3.73
N VAL A 46 15.72 14.12 -3.78
CA VAL A 46 14.71 13.08 -3.48
C VAL A 46 14.77 11.94 -4.51
N HIS A 47 14.98 12.26 -5.78
CA HIS A 47 15.15 11.24 -6.83
C HIS A 47 16.36 10.35 -6.57
N ASN A 48 17.49 10.93 -6.16
CA ASN A 48 18.68 10.15 -5.80
C ASN A 48 18.45 9.32 -4.52
N LEU A 49 17.73 9.87 -3.54
CA LEU A 49 17.39 9.17 -2.32
C LEU A 49 16.57 7.89 -2.60
N LYS A 50 15.65 7.92 -3.57
CA LYS A 50 14.91 6.73 -4.01
C LYS A 50 15.83 5.57 -4.39
N TYR A 51 16.94 5.83 -5.11
CA TYR A 51 17.85 4.76 -5.51
C TYR A 51 18.59 4.18 -4.31
N PHE A 52 19.03 5.03 -3.38
CA PHE A 52 19.66 4.60 -2.14
C PHE A 52 18.71 3.72 -1.30
N THR A 53 17.46 4.13 -1.13
CA THR A 53 16.50 3.33 -0.35
C THR A 53 16.20 2.00 -1.02
N PHE A 54 16.06 1.96 -2.34
CA PHE A 54 15.75 0.73 -3.05
C PHE A 54 16.93 -0.25 -3.04
N VAL A 55 18.13 0.23 -3.38
CA VAL A 55 19.31 -0.64 -3.52
C VAL A 55 19.91 -0.99 -2.16
N GLU A 56 20.18 0.02 -1.33
CA GLU A 56 20.95 -0.19 -0.09
C GLU A 56 20.06 -0.61 1.09
N GLN A 57 18.88 0.00 1.26
CA GLN A 57 18.02 -0.32 2.41
C GLN A 57 17.15 -1.55 2.18
N GLN A 58 16.59 -1.71 0.98
CA GLN A 58 15.75 -2.86 0.63
C GLN A 58 16.55 -4.01 0.01
N GLY A 59 17.85 -3.82 -0.27
CA GLY A 59 18.74 -4.85 -0.82
C GLY A 59 18.41 -5.25 -2.26
N LYS A 60 17.71 -4.38 -3.01
CA LYS A 60 17.29 -4.67 -4.40
C LYS A 60 18.43 -4.39 -5.36
N THR A 61 18.50 -5.16 -6.44
CA THR A 61 19.56 -4.95 -7.44
C THR A 61 19.22 -3.80 -8.39
N VAL A 62 20.25 -3.21 -9.01
CA VAL A 62 20.05 -2.18 -10.04
C VAL A 62 19.35 -2.77 -11.26
N GLU A 63 19.61 -4.04 -11.56
CA GLU A 63 18.97 -4.80 -12.63
C GLU A 63 17.47 -4.94 -12.39
N GLU A 64 17.05 -5.26 -11.15
CA GLU A 64 15.64 -5.35 -10.77
C GLU A 64 14.95 -3.98 -10.88
N LEU A 65 15.65 -2.90 -10.52
CA LEU A 65 15.13 -1.55 -10.69
C LEU A 65 14.98 -1.16 -12.16
N ASN A 66 15.91 -1.56 -13.03
CA ASN A 66 15.78 -1.37 -14.47
C ASN A 66 14.63 -2.21 -15.06
N ALA A 67 14.41 -3.42 -14.54
CA ALA A 67 13.33 -4.29 -14.98
C ALA A 67 11.94 -3.64 -14.75
N GLN A 68 11.75 -2.83 -13.69
CA GLN A 68 10.50 -2.06 -13.50
C GLN A 68 10.14 -1.14 -14.66
N TRP A 69 11.13 -0.62 -15.39
CA TRP A 69 10.93 0.30 -16.50
C TRP A 69 10.82 -0.41 -17.85
N TYR A 70 11.65 -1.43 -18.06
CA TYR A 70 11.83 -2.03 -19.39
C TYR A 70 11.15 -3.39 -19.56
N ASP A 71 10.93 -4.13 -18.47
CA ASP A 71 10.19 -5.38 -18.52
C ASP A 71 8.70 -5.10 -18.33
N ARG A 72 7.95 -5.20 -19.44
CA ARG A 72 6.48 -5.02 -19.44
C ARG A 72 5.73 -5.98 -18.53
N ASN A 73 6.32 -7.13 -18.23
CA ASN A 73 5.70 -8.15 -17.38
C ASN A 73 6.17 -8.07 -15.93
N TYR A 74 7.07 -7.14 -15.58
CA TYR A 74 7.58 -6.97 -14.22
C TYR A 74 6.44 -6.87 -13.21
N TRP A 75 5.54 -5.90 -13.39
CA TRP A 75 4.43 -5.69 -12.47
C TRP A 75 3.41 -6.82 -12.47
N GLN A 76 3.23 -7.53 -13.58
CA GLN A 76 2.34 -8.71 -13.59
C GLN A 76 2.91 -9.85 -12.76
N ARG A 77 4.23 -10.08 -12.80
CA ARG A 77 4.88 -11.10 -11.96
C ARG A 77 4.87 -10.70 -10.49
N GLU A 78 5.26 -9.47 -10.17
CA GLU A 78 5.29 -8.97 -8.79
C GLU A 78 3.89 -8.91 -8.16
N LEU A 79 2.88 -8.52 -8.93
CA LEU A 79 1.48 -8.50 -8.48
C LEU A 79 0.77 -9.85 -8.66
N GLY A 80 1.45 -10.88 -9.15
CA GLY A 80 0.89 -12.21 -9.36
C GLY A 80 0.41 -12.89 -8.08
N MET A 81 0.82 -12.38 -6.91
CA MET A 81 0.36 -12.87 -5.61
C MET A 81 -0.89 -12.15 -5.08
N ALA A 82 -1.46 -11.20 -5.82
CA ALA A 82 -2.61 -10.43 -5.36
C ALA A 82 -3.79 -11.32 -4.93
N ASP A 83 -4.10 -12.37 -5.70
CA ASP A 83 -5.18 -13.30 -5.37
C ASP A 83 -4.89 -14.14 -4.12
N ALA A 84 -3.65 -14.62 -3.98
CA ALA A 84 -3.21 -15.35 -2.79
C ALA A 84 -3.27 -14.46 -1.54
N LEU A 85 -2.87 -13.19 -1.67
CA LEU A 85 -2.99 -12.19 -0.61
C LEU A 85 -4.46 -11.90 -0.28
N ASN A 86 -5.35 -11.80 -1.27
CA ASN A 86 -6.78 -11.60 -1.04
C ASN A 86 -7.39 -12.73 -0.20
N VAL A 87 -7.05 -13.99 -0.52
CA VAL A 87 -7.48 -15.15 0.28
C VAL A 87 -6.97 -15.03 1.72
N ARG A 88 -5.68 -14.74 1.91
CA ARG A 88 -5.07 -14.65 3.24
C ARG A 88 -5.59 -13.46 4.05
N ILE A 89 -5.92 -12.35 3.40
CA ILE A 89 -6.60 -11.20 4.01
C ILE A 89 -8.01 -11.59 4.45
N ALA A 90 -8.75 -12.36 3.65
CA ALA A 90 -10.09 -12.82 4.03
C ALA A 90 -10.05 -13.78 5.22
N GLU A 91 -9.07 -14.69 5.27
CA GLU A 91 -8.82 -15.57 6.42
C GLU A 91 -8.47 -14.77 7.67
N PHE A 92 -7.56 -13.81 7.56
CA PHE A 92 -7.20 -12.89 8.64
C PHE A 92 -8.42 -12.12 9.16
N ASN A 93 -9.22 -11.54 8.27
CA ASN A 93 -10.41 -10.78 8.67
C ASN A 93 -11.43 -11.67 9.39
N LYS A 94 -11.65 -12.91 8.92
CA LYS A 94 -12.52 -13.88 9.63
C LYS A 94 -11.97 -14.20 11.02
N HIS A 95 -10.65 -14.35 11.15
CA HIS A 95 -9.99 -14.64 12.42
C HIS A 95 -10.16 -13.49 13.42
N ILE A 96 -9.96 -12.24 12.99
CA ILE A 96 -10.16 -11.06 13.84
C ILE A 96 -11.64 -10.85 14.20
N LEU A 97 -12.56 -11.04 13.25
CA LEU A 97 -14.01 -10.94 13.52
C LEU A 97 -14.52 -12.01 14.49
N ALA A 98 -13.86 -13.17 14.53
CA ALA A 98 -14.13 -14.21 15.52
C ALA A 98 -13.57 -13.89 16.92
N GLY A 99 -12.97 -12.71 17.12
CA GLY A 99 -12.42 -12.25 18.41
C GLY A 99 -11.05 -12.82 18.76
N LYS A 100 -10.39 -13.52 17.82
CA LYS A 100 -9.06 -14.08 18.03
C LYS A 100 -7.96 -13.03 17.75
N THR A 101 -6.80 -13.21 18.37
CA THR A 101 -5.68 -12.25 18.31
C THR A 101 -4.80 -12.43 17.08
N VAL A 102 -4.06 -11.37 16.69
CA VAL A 102 -3.07 -11.44 15.59
C VAL A 102 -1.99 -12.49 15.87
N ALA A 103 -1.57 -12.64 17.13
CA ALA A 103 -0.54 -13.61 17.53
C ALA A 103 -0.98 -15.06 17.28
N GLU A 104 -2.25 -15.38 17.53
CA GLU A 104 -2.82 -16.70 17.24
C GLU A 104 -2.87 -16.96 15.73
N PHE A 105 -3.30 -15.97 14.94
CA PHE A 105 -3.33 -16.09 13.48
C PHE A 105 -1.95 -16.40 12.90
N LEU A 106 -0.93 -15.65 13.35
CA LEU A 106 0.45 -15.83 12.91
C LEU A 106 1.01 -17.20 13.31
N LYS A 107 0.66 -17.71 14.49
CA LYS A 107 1.10 -19.04 14.94
C LYS A 107 0.46 -20.17 14.12
N GLU A 108 -0.80 -20.04 13.74
CA GLU A 108 -1.52 -21.02 12.92
C GLU A 108 -0.98 -21.07 11.48
N HIS A 109 -0.41 -19.97 10.98
CA HIS A 109 0.02 -19.83 9.58
C HIS A 109 1.52 -19.57 9.39
N SER A 110 2.33 -19.77 10.44
CA SER A 110 3.78 -19.83 10.37
C SER A 110 4.19 -21.24 10.00
N HIS A 111 4.64 -21.43 8.76
CA HIS A 111 5.45 -22.59 8.38
C HIS A 111 6.90 -22.40 8.83
#